data_AF-A0AAX6QRM4-F1
#
_entry.id   AF-A0AAX6QRM4-F1
#
_cell.length_a   1.000
_cell.length_b   1.000
_cell.length_c   1.000
_cell.angle_alpha   90.00
_cell.angle_beta   90.00
_cell.angle_gamma   90.00
#
_symmetry.space_group_name_H-M   'P 1'
#
loop_
_entity.id
_entity.type
_entity.pdbx_description
1 polymer ?
#
loop_
_entity_poly.entity_id
_entity_poly.type
_entity_poly.pdbx_seq_one_letter_code
_entity_poly.pdbx_strand_id
1 'polypeptide(L)'
;MKSELLRLPRVERELKQLREENTYLREMRDTNGLLTEELEGLQRRLGRQEKIQEALIGLELEKERLLAKLQCWETLDQTTGLKLRNPEDLSRFIVELQQRELALKEKNNAITSSARVLEKAQQQLQEEVRQMSGQLLEERKKRENHEALARRLQKRVLLLTKERDGMRAILGSYDSELTQAEYSPQLTRRMREAEDMVQKVHAHSSEMEAQLSQALEELGCQKQRADMLEMELKILKSQPHSSEPSFPFCREEVDTLRLKVEELEAERNRLEQEKNMLEMQLERCTLQGDYDQSRTKVLHMSLNPTSLAKQRLREERDRLQEECERLRGLVHALERGGPVPTDLEATAGLPSSKEVAELRKQVESAELKNQRLKEVFQTKIQEFRKVCYTLTGYQIDITAESQYRLTSQYAEHKNDCLIFKATGPSGSKMQLLETEFSCSVPELIELHLLRQDSIPAFLSALTLELFSHQTAA
;
A
#
# COMPACT_ATOMS: atom_id res chain seq x y z
N MET A 1 -86.71 -105.32 -49.34
CA MET A 1 -85.81 -106.32 -49.95
C MET A 1 -85.26 -105.90 -51.33
N LYS A 2 -85.99 -105.98 -52.47
CA LYS A 2 -85.41 -105.68 -53.81
C LYS A 2 -85.11 -104.19 -54.09
N SER A 3 -85.91 -103.27 -53.57
CA SER A 3 -85.70 -101.81 -53.71
C SER A 3 -84.59 -101.27 -52.81
N GLU A 4 -84.29 -101.95 -51.70
CA GLU A 4 -83.18 -101.62 -50.80
C GLU A 4 -81.83 -102.09 -51.37
N LEU A 5 -81.80 -103.22 -52.06
CA LEU A 5 -80.62 -103.73 -52.79
C LEU A 5 -80.17 -102.81 -53.94
N LEU A 6 -81.07 -102.05 -54.55
CA LEU A 6 -80.75 -101.07 -55.60
C LEU A 6 -80.29 -99.71 -55.05
N ARG A 7 -80.60 -99.39 -53.78
CA ARG A 7 -80.12 -98.17 -53.09
C ARG A 7 -78.74 -98.36 -52.47
N LEU A 8 -78.39 -99.60 -52.08
CA LEU A 8 -77.08 -99.94 -51.50
C LEU A 8 -75.89 -99.39 -52.31
N PRO A 9 -75.80 -99.57 -53.65
CA PRO A 9 -74.65 -99.09 -54.42
C PRO A 9 -74.55 -97.57 -54.52
N ARG A 10 -75.67 -96.83 -54.37
CA ARG A 10 -75.66 -95.36 -54.33
C ARG A 10 -75.17 -94.86 -52.97
N VAL A 11 -75.72 -95.44 -51.90
CA VAL A 11 -75.29 -95.16 -50.52
C VAL A 11 -73.82 -95.56 -50.30
N GLU A 12 -73.34 -96.63 -50.92
CA GLU A 12 -71.93 -97.04 -50.88
C GLU A 12 -71.01 -96.04 -51.60
N ARG A 13 -71.45 -95.44 -52.71
CA ARG A 13 -70.68 -94.38 -53.38
C ARG A 13 -70.67 -93.10 -52.58
N GLU A 14 -71.81 -92.70 -52.02
CA GLU A 14 -71.91 -91.54 -51.11
C GLU A 14 -71.05 -91.76 -49.85
N LEU A 15 -71.06 -92.97 -49.27
CA LEU A 15 -70.17 -93.31 -48.14
C LEU A 15 -68.69 -93.30 -48.53
N LYS A 16 -68.33 -93.70 -49.76
CA LYS A 16 -66.95 -93.58 -50.26
C LYS A 16 -66.54 -92.12 -50.45
N GLN A 17 -67.39 -91.30 -51.07
CA GLN A 17 -67.16 -89.86 -51.23
C GLN A 17 -67.03 -89.18 -49.87
N LEU A 18 -67.93 -89.44 -48.92
CA LEU A 18 -67.84 -88.90 -47.57
C LEU A 18 -66.58 -89.38 -46.83
N ARG A 19 -66.10 -90.61 -47.08
CA ARG A 19 -64.83 -91.11 -46.51
C ARG A 19 -63.63 -90.39 -47.12
N GLU A 20 -63.60 -90.20 -48.43
CA GLU A 20 -62.57 -89.46 -49.16
C GLU A 20 -62.55 -87.98 -48.75
N GLU A 21 -63.71 -87.36 -48.58
CA GLU A 21 -63.86 -86.02 -48.02
C GLU A 21 -63.40 -85.97 -46.54
N ASN A 22 -63.71 -86.99 -45.74
CA ASN A 22 -63.24 -87.04 -44.34
C ASN A 22 -61.71 -87.19 -44.26
N THR A 23 -61.10 -87.99 -45.14
CA THR A 23 -59.64 -88.11 -45.21
C THR A 23 -59.01 -86.80 -45.69
N TYR A 24 -59.58 -86.17 -46.71
CA TYR A 24 -59.13 -84.86 -47.19
C TYR A 24 -59.24 -83.79 -46.11
N LEU A 25 -60.37 -83.72 -45.39
CA LEU A 25 -60.55 -82.76 -44.29
C LEU A 25 -59.59 -83.02 -43.12
N ARG A 26 -59.20 -84.28 -42.87
CA ARG A 26 -58.17 -84.62 -41.86
C ARG A 26 -56.79 -84.16 -42.31
N GLU A 27 -56.40 -84.46 -43.55
CA GLU A 27 -55.14 -83.98 -44.14
C GLU A 27 -55.07 -82.45 -44.17
N MET A 28 -56.18 -81.79 -44.52
CA MET A 28 -56.30 -80.32 -44.46
C MET A 28 -56.22 -79.79 -43.03
N ARG A 29 -56.74 -80.52 -42.04
CA ARG A 29 -56.60 -80.16 -40.63
C ARG A 29 -55.16 -80.31 -40.15
N ASP A 30 -54.47 -81.38 -40.53
CA ASP A 30 -53.09 -81.64 -40.13
C ASP A 30 -52.12 -80.64 -40.78
N THR A 31 -52.31 -80.34 -42.07
CA THR A 31 -51.57 -79.28 -42.78
C THR A 31 -51.83 -77.90 -42.19
N ASN A 32 -53.09 -77.56 -41.87
CA ASN A 32 -53.40 -76.33 -41.13
C ASN A 32 -52.73 -76.32 -39.74
N GLY A 33 -52.66 -77.45 -39.04
CA GLY A 33 -51.96 -77.60 -37.77
C GLY A 33 -50.46 -77.29 -37.89
N LEU A 34 -49.79 -77.90 -38.88
CA LEU A 34 -48.39 -77.61 -39.19
C LEU A 34 -48.16 -76.14 -39.54
N LEU A 35 -49.04 -75.54 -40.36
CA LEU A 35 -48.97 -74.11 -40.68
C LEU A 35 -49.15 -73.25 -39.43
N THR A 36 -50.04 -73.61 -38.50
CA THR A 36 -50.18 -72.87 -37.24
C THR A 36 -48.93 -72.98 -36.36
N GLU A 37 -48.31 -74.16 -36.27
CA GLU A 37 -47.06 -74.34 -35.52
C GLU A 37 -45.89 -73.58 -36.15
N GLU A 38 -45.79 -73.57 -37.48
CA GLU A 38 -44.83 -72.76 -38.22
C GLU A 38 -45.06 -71.26 -38.00
N LEU A 39 -46.31 -70.80 -38.05
CA LEU A 39 -46.68 -69.41 -37.75
C LEU A 39 -46.32 -69.02 -36.32
N GLU A 40 -46.62 -69.86 -35.32
CA GLU A 40 -46.23 -69.61 -33.94
C GLU A 40 -44.70 -69.65 -33.77
N GLY A 41 -44.00 -70.55 -34.48
CA GLY A 41 -42.54 -70.63 -34.52
C GLY A 41 -41.92 -69.34 -35.06
N LEU A 42 -42.47 -68.83 -36.16
CA LEU A 42 -42.08 -67.56 -36.76
C LEU A 42 -42.41 -66.38 -35.84
N GLN A 43 -43.58 -66.35 -35.20
CA GLN A 43 -43.95 -65.32 -34.22
C GLN A 43 -43.00 -65.30 -33.01
N ARG A 44 -42.63 -66.46 -32.46
CA ARG A 44 -41.64 -66.53 -31.36
C ARG A 44 -40.26 -66.05 -31.80
N ARG A 45 -39.84 -66.39 -33.02
CA ARG A 45 -38.57 -65.90 -33.59
C ARG A 45 -38.60 -64.39 -33.80
N LEU A 46 -39.70 -63.86 -34.33
CA LEU A 46 -39.92 -62.43 -34.51
C LEU A 46 -39.85 -61.71 -33.15
N GLY A 47 -40.59 -62.19 -32.14
CA GLY A 47 -40.54 -61.60 -30.80
C GLY A 47 -39.16 -61.66 -30.13
N ARG A 48 -38.34 -62.69 -30.41
CA ARG A 48 -36.93 -62.71 -29.96
C ARG A 48 -36.08 -61.67 -30.69
N GLN A 49 -36.30 -61.49 -32.00
CA GLN A 49 -35.61 -60.49 -32.80
C GLN A 49 -36.00 -59.07 -32.37
N GLU A 50 -37.28 -58.82 -32.11
CA GLU A 50 -37.78 -57.54 -31.58
C GLU A 50 -37.12 -57.19 -30.26
N LYS A 51 -37.01 -58.14 -29.31
CA LYS A 51 -36.29 -57.91 -28.03
C LYS A 51 -34.81 -57.58 -28.22
N ILE A 52 -34.15 -58.21 -29.19
CA ILE A 52 -32.75 -57.91 -29.51
C ILE A 52 -32.64 -56.52 -30.15
N GLN A 53 -33.58 -56.15 -31.02
CA GLN A 53 -33.65 -54.82 -31.62
C GLN A 53 -33.88 -53.74 -30.56
N GLU A 54 -34.78 -53.97 -29.60
CA GLU A 54 -35.00 -53.07 -28.46
C GLU A 54 -33.72 -52.88 -27.63
N ALA A 55 -33.00 -53.97 -27.33
CA ALA A 55 -31.73 -53.90 -26.61
C ALA A 55 -30.63 -53.18 -27.40
N LEU A 56 -30.58 -53.38 -28.72
CA LEU A 56 -29.65 -52.69 -29.60
C LEU A 56 -29.92 -51.18 -29.61
N ILE A 57 -31.18 -50.78 -29.78
CA ILE A 57 -31.60 -49.38 -29.71
C ILE A 57 -31.23 -48.78 -28.35
N GLY A 58 -31.44 -49.52 -27.25
CA GLY A 58 -31.03 -49.10 -25.91
C GLY A 58 -29.53 -48.80 -25.82
N LEU A 59 -28.68 -49.69 -26.33
CA LEU A 59 -27.23 -49.50 -26.36
C LEU A 59 -26.79 -48.36 -27.30
N GLU A 60 -27.45 -48.18 -28.44
CA GLU A 60 -27.19 -47.07 -29.35
C GLU A 60 -27.50 -45.73 -28.68
N LEU A 61 -28.63 -45.62 -27.98
CA LEU A 61 -28.98 -44.43 -27.21
C LEU A 61 -27.99 -44.16 -26.07
N GLU A 62 -27.52 -45.20 -25.37
CA GLU A 62 -26.49 -45.05 -24.34
C GLU A 62 -25.16 -44.57 -24.92
N LYS A 63 -24.76 -45.12 -26.07
CA LYS A 63 -23.57 -44.68 -26.80
C LYS A 63 -23.68 -43.22 -27.22
N GLU A 64 -24.81 -42.80 -27.78
CA GLU A 64 -25.06 -41.41 -28.14
C GLU A 64 -24.99 -40.48 -26.91
N ARG A 65 -25.57 -40.90 -25.78
CA ARG A 65 -25.48 -40.13 -24.52
C ARG A 65 -24.05 -40.00 -24.02
N LEU A 66 -23.23 -41.05 -24.12
CA LEU A 66 -21.82 -41.01 -23.73
C LEU A 66 -20.99 -40.14 -24.68
N LEU A 67 -21.26 -40.22 -25.99
CA LEU A 67 -20.62 -39.36 -26.99
C LEU A 67 -20.97 -37.89 -26.77
N ALA A 68 -22.23 -37.57 -26.47
CA ALA A 68 -22.63 -36.21 -26.13
C ALA A 68 -21.89 -35.69 -24.89
N LYS A 69 -21.73 -36.51 -23.84
CA LYS A 69 -20.95 -36.14 -22.65
C LYS A 69 -19.48 -35.89 -22.98
N LEU A 70 -18.85 -36.73 -23.81
CA LEU A 70 -17.47 -36.54 -24.25
C LEU A 70 -17.31 -35.27 -25.08
N GLN A 71 -18.24 -35.01 -26.02
CA GLN A 71 -18.26 -33.78 -26.80
C GLN A 71 -18.40 -32.54 -25.91
N CYS A 72 -19.21 -32.58 -24.85
CA CYS A 72 -19.27 -31.48 -23.88
C CYS A 72 -17.90 -31.19 -23.24
N TRP A 73 -17.13 -32.23 -22.87
CA TRP A 73 -15.78 -32.05 -22.34
C TRP A 73 -14.80 -31.51 -23.40
N GLU A 74 -14.86 -32.00 -24.64
CA GLU A 74 -14.06 -31.48 -25.75
C GLU A 74 -14.38 -30.02 -26.09
N THR A 75 -15.64 -29.61 -26.01
CA THR A 75 -16.03 -28.19 -26.17
C THR A 75 -15.54 -27.33 -25.00
N LEU A 76 -15.42 -27.91 -23.79
CA LEU A 76 -14.82 -27.24 -22.65
C LEU A 76 -13.34 -26.94 -22.88
N ASP A 77 -12.58 -27.87 -23.50
CA ASP A 77 -11.18 -27.66 -23.91
C ASP A 77 -11.06 -26.45 -24.85
N GLN A 78 -11.94 -26.35 -25.85
CA GLN A 78 -11.95 -25.23 -26.80
C GLN A 78 -12.30 -23.88 -26.17
N THR A 79 -13.21 -23.86 -25.19
CA THR A 79 -13.66 -22.62 -24.53
C THR A 79 -12.73 -22.15 -23.43
N THR A 80 -12.09 -23.07 -22.71
CA THR A 80 -11.19 -22.74 -21.59
C THR A 80 -9.72 -22.70 -22.01
N GLY A 81 -9.35 -23.27 -23.16
CA GLY A 81 -7.96 -23.39 -23.62
C GLY A 81 -7.12 -24.34 -22.74
N LEU A 82 -7.77 -25.08 -21.85
CA LEU A 82 -7.16 -26.09 -20.99
C LEU A 82 -7.43 -27.46 -21.60
N LYS A 83 -6.38 -28.29 -21.76
CA LYS A 83 -6.45 -29.66 -22.32
C LYS A 83 -7.22 -30.62 -21.39
N LEU A 84 -8.51 -30.37 -21.18
CA LEU A 84 -9.41 -31.09 -20.30
C LEU A 84 -10.31 -32.00 -21.12
N ARG A 85 -9.80 -33.16 -21.52
CA ARG A 85 -10.58 -34.13 -22.30
C ARG A 85 -11.40 -35.05 -21.40
N ASN A 86 -10.92 -35.24 -20.16
CA ASN A 86 -11.50 -36.18 -19.22
C ASN A 86 -11.66 -35.52 -17.83
N PRO A 87 -12.63 -35.95 -17.00
CA PRO A 87 -12.74 -35.52 -15.60
C PRO A 87 -11.45 -35.76 -14.79
N GLU A 88 -10.68 -36.78 -15.15
CA GLU A 88 -9.38 -37.07 -14.54
C GLU A 88 -8.33 -36.00 -14.86
N ASP A 89 -8.34 -35.42 -16.06
CA ASP A 89 -7.45 -34.30 -16.42
C ASP A 89 -7.75 -33.07 -15.57
N LEU A 90 -9.03 -32.80 -15.30
CA LEU A 90 -9.45 -31.72 -14.42
C LEU A 90 -8.96 -31.96 -12.99
N SER A 91 -9.09 -33.18 -12.48
CA SER A 91 -8.58 -33.53 -11.15
C SER A 91 -7.06 -33.35 -11.05
N ARG A 92 -6.29 -33.79 -12.06
CA ARG A 92 -4.85 -33.58 -12.13
C ARG A 92 -4.49 -32.10 -12.18
N PHE A 93 -5.19 -31.32 -13.00
CA PHE A 93 -4.97 -29.88 -13.09
C PHE A 93 -5.27 -29.17 -11.77
N ILE A 94 -6.35 -29.55 -11.07
CA ILE A 94 -6.67 -29.02 -9.74
C ILE A 94 -5.57 -29.37 -8.75
N VAL A 95 -5.07 -30.61 -8.74
CA VAL A 95 -3.98 -31.02 -7.85
C VAL A 95 -2.70 -30.24 -8.17
N GLU A 96 -2.34 -30.07 -9.45
CA GLU A 96 -1.19 -29.25 -9.83
C GLU A 96 -1.36 -27.78 -9.40
N LEU A 97 -2.55 -27.20 -9.57
CA LEU A 97 -2.84 -25.84 -9.10
C LEU A 97 -2.72 -25.75 -7.57
N GLN A 98 -3.25 -26.72 -6.83
CA GLN A 98 -3.13 -26.77 -5.37
C GLN A 98 -1.66 -26.90 -4.95
N GLN A 99 -0.86 -27.73 -5.62
CA GLN A 99 0.58 -27.85 -5.36
C GLN A 99 1.32 -26.54 -5.66
N ARG A 100 1.02 -25.89 -6.78
CA ARG A 100 1.58 -24.56 -7.11
C ARG A 100 1.20 -23.51 -6.06
N GLU A 101 -0.06 -23.50 -5.61
CA GLU A 101 -0.53 -22.58 -4.58
C GLU A 101 0.16 -22.83 -3.25
N LEU A 102 0.33 -24.09 -2.83
CA LEU A 102 1.08 -24.46 -1.62
C LEU A 102 2.54 -24.01 -1.71
N ALA A 103 3.22 -24.26 -2.83
CA ALA A 103 4.60 -23.83 -3.02
C ALA A 103 4.74 -22.29 -3.00
N LEU A 104 3.77 -21.56 -3.57
CA LEU A 104 3.74 -20.09 -3.49
C LEU A 104 3.48 -19.61 -2.06
N LYS A 105 2.59 -20.26 -1.31
CA LYS A 105 2.35 -19.95 0.12
C LYS A 105 3.59 -20.21 0.96
N GLU A 106 4.29 -21.32 0.74
CA GLU A 106 5.56 -21.61 1.44
C GLU A 106 6.63 -20.56 1.16
N LYS A 107 6.80 -20.17 -0.11
CA LYS A 107 7.71 -19.09 -0.50
C LYS A 107 7.32 -17.76 0.14
N ASN A 108 6.04 -17.43 0.15
CA ASN A 108 5.54 -16.20 0.78
C ASN A 108 5.76 -16.22 2.30
N ASN A 109 5.53 -17.35 2.96
CA ASN A 109 5.81 -17.53 4.38
C ASN A 109 7.31 -17.39 4.68
N ALA A 110 8.19 -17.95 3.84
CA ALA A 110 9.64 -17.81 3.97
C ALA A 110 10.08 -16.35 3.82
N ILE A 111 9.60 -15.64 2.79
CA ILE A 111 9.86 -14.21 2.58
C ILE A 111 9.36 -13.38 3.76
N THR A 112 8.13 -13.63 4.22
CA THR A 112 7.54 -12.92 5.36
C THR A 112 8.33 -13.17 6.65
N SER A 113 8.81 -14.40 6.86
CA SER A 113 9.65 -14.72 8.02
C SER A 113 11.00 -14.02 7.96
N SER A 114 11.64 -13.96 6.78
CA SER A 114 12.89 -13.25 6.55
C SER A 114 12.72 -11.74 6.77
N ALA A 115 11.65 -11.15 6.24
CA ALA A 115 11.32 -9.75 6.45
C ALA A 115 11.15 -9.42 7.95
N ARG A 116 10.45 -10.26 8.71
CA ARG A 116 10.32 -10.09 10.17
C ARG A 116 11.64 -10.18 10.91
N VAL A 117 12.57 -11.04 10.48
CA VAL A 117 13.91 -11.13 11.07
C VAL A 117 14.71 -9.86 10.78
N LEU A 118 14.66 -9.36 9.55
CA LEU A 118 15.32 -8.11 9.15
C LEU A 118 14.73 -6.90 9.89
N GLU A 119 13.41 -6.82 10.05
CA GLU A 119 12.74 -5.76 10.82
C GLU A 119 13.20 -5.77 12.29
N LYS A 120 13.31 -6.95 12.91
CA LYS A 120 13.84 -7.07 14.28
C LYS A 120 15.29 -6.62 14.39
N ALA A 121 16.14 -7.02 13.43
CA ALA A 121 17.53 -6.58 13.39
C ALA A 121 17.63 -5.06 13.21
N GLN A 122 16.79 -4.47 12.36
CA GLN A 122 16.72 -3.02 12.16
C GLN A 122 16.31 -2.30 13.46
N GLN A 123 15.30 -2.81 14.18
CA GLN A 123 14.87 -2.25 15.46
C GLN A 123 15.98 -2.32 16.52
N GLN A 124 16.72 -3.44 16.60
CA GLN A 124 17.86 -3.59 17.50
C GLN A 124 18.96 -2.59 17.18
N LEU A 125 19.34 -2.46 15.90
CA LEU A 125 20.35 -1.48 15.47
C LEU A 125 19.90 -0.03 15.74
N GLN A 126 18.61 0.29 15.57
CA GLN A 126 18.08 1.61 15.92
C GLN A 126 18.16 1.89 17.43
N GLU A 127 17.87 0.89 18.26
CA GLU A 127 18.01 1.00 19.72
C GLU A 127 19.49 1.20 20.12
N GLU A 128 20.41 0.44 19.55
CA GLU A 128 21.85 0.59 19.76
C GLU A 128 22.35 1.98 19.34
N VAL A 129 21.96 2.47 18.17
CA VAL A 129 22.30 3.82 17.71
C VAL A 129 21.75 4.88 18.67
N ARG A 130 20.54 4.69 19.18
CA ARG A 130 19.93 5.60 20.17
C ARG A 130 20.71 5.59 21.48
N GLN A 131 21.12 4.41 21.97
CA GLN A 131 21.92 4.28 23.18
C GLN A 131 23.30 4.91 23.02
N MET A 132 24.01 4.63 21.93
CA MET A 132 25.33 5.22 21.63
C MET A 132 25.25 6.74 21.47
N SER A 133 24.19 7.25 20.84
CA SER A 133 23.95 8.69 20.73
C SER A 133 23.72 9.34 22.10
N GLY A 134 23.01 8.66 23.01
CA GLY A 134 22.83 9.09 24.39
C GLY A 134 24.14 9.17 25.16
N GLN A 135 24.96 8.12 25.10
CA GLN A 135 26.28 8.09 25.73
C GLN A 135 27.19 9.20 25.19
N LEU A 136 27.19 9.41 23.87
CA LEU A 136 27.98 10.47 23.24
C LEU A 136 27.55 11.87 23.69
N LEU A 137 26.25 12.09 23.92
CA LEU A 137 25.74 13.36 24.46
C LEU A 137 26.18 13.57 25.92
N GLU A 138 26.16 12.52 26.74
CA GLU A 138 26.64 12.58 28.13
C GLU A 138 28.13 12.90 28.21
N GLU A 139 28.96 12.24 27.39
CA GLU A 139 30.39 12.51 27.32
C GLU A 139 30.69 13.92 26.79
N ARG A 140 29.89 14.43 25.84
CA ARG A 140 29.99 15.83 25.41
C ARG A 140 29.71 16.81 26.56
N LYS A 141 28.65 16.58 27.34
CA LYS A 141 28.33 17.42 28.50
C LYS A 141 29.43 17.38 29.57
N LYS A 142 29.99 16.20 29.85
CA LYS A 142 31.14 16.06 30.77
C LYS A 142 32.34 16.85 30.27
N ARG A 143 32.69 16.72 28.99
CA ARG A 143 33.77 17.49 28.37
C ARG A 143 33.55 19.00 28.50
N GLU A 144 32.36 19.50 28.20
CA GLU A 144 32.02 20.93 28.33
C GLU A 144 32.18 21.42 29.78
N ASN A 145 31.74 20.63 30.76
CA ASN A 145 31.91 20.95 32.18
C ASN A 145 33.39 21.01 32.60
N HIS A 146 34.20 20.04 32.16
CA HIS A 146 35.64 20.04 32.42
C HIS A 146 36.35 21.22 31.74
N GLU A 147 35.97 21.57 30.51
CA GLU A 147 36.51 22.73 29.80
C GLU A 147 36.15 24.06 30.50
N ALA A 148 34.93 24.17 31.02
CA ALA A 148 34.51 25.31 31.83
C ALA A 148 35.30 25.41 33.15
N LEU A 149 35.54 24.28 33.82
CA LEU A 149 36.36 24.24 35.04
C LEU A 149 37.81 24.64 34.75
N ALA A 150 38.42 24.11 33.69
CA ALA A 150 39.77 24.47 33.27
C ALA A 150 39.90 25.98 33.00
N ARG A 151 38.93 26.59 32.30
CA ARG A 151 38.88 28.03 32.08
C ARG A 151 38.81 28.84 33.39
N ARG A 152 38.06 28.37 34.39
CA ARG A 152 37.98 29.03 35.71
C ARG A 152 39.31 28.96 36.46
N LEU A 153 39.95 27.78 36.48
CA LEU A 153 41.24 27.58 37.11
C LEU A 153 42.33 28.43 36.44
N GLN A 154 42.35 28.48 35.10
CA GLN A 154 43.30 29.30 34.35
C GLN A 154 43.17 30.80 34.69
N LYS A 155 41.93 31.32 34.85
CA LYS A 155 41.70 32.70 35.31
C LYS A 155 42.23 32.93 36.73
N ARG A 156 42.01 31.97 37.64
CA ARG A 156 42.49 32.06 39.02
C ARG A 156 44.02 32.05 39.10
N VAL A 157 44.67 31.18 38.33
CA VAL A 157 46.14 31.15 38.21
C VAL A 157 46.66 32.48 37.68
N LEU A 158 46.02 33.07 36.66
CA LEU A 158 46.41 34.38 36.13
C LEU A 158 46.33 35.49 37.20
N LEU A 159 45.28 35.50 38.02
CA LEU A 159 45.13 36.49 39.10
C LEU A 159 46.21 36.32 40.17
N LEU A 160 46.43 35.08 40.64
CA LEU A 160 47.50 34.78 41.60
C LEU A 160 48.88 35.13 41.04
N THR A 161 49.11 34.91 39.75
CA THR A 161 50.36 35.29 39.07
C THR A 161 50.57 36.81 39.11
N LYS A 162 49.51 37.60 38.86
CA LYS A 162 49.55 39.06 38.95
C LYS A 162 49.76 39.55 40.39
N GLU A 163 49.12 38.93 41.37
CA GLU A 163 49.31 39.25 42.79
C GLU A 163 50.75 38.97 43.22
N ARG A 164 51.29 37.79 42.87
CA ARG A 164 52.69 37.44 43.10
C ARG A 164 53.64 38.46 42.48
N ASP A 165 53.42 38.83 41.22
CA ASP A 165 54.30 39.78 40.52
C ASP A 165 54.18 41.20 41.11
N GLY A 166 52.99 41.61 41.55
CA GLY A 166 52.77 42.85 42.29
C GLY A 166 53.51 42.87 43.63
N MET A 167 53.42 41.80 44.43
CA MET A 167 54.17 41.68 45.68
C MET A 167 55.69 41.67 45.43
N ARG A 168 56.17 40.99 44.38
CA ARG A 168 57.58 40.99 43.99
C ARG A 168 58.05 42.39 43.59
N ALA A 169 57.23 43.16 42.87
CA ALA A 169 57.56 44.54 42.50
C ALA A 169 57.63 45.46 43.73
N ILE A 170 56.70 45.31 44.68
CA ILE A 170 56.70 46.05 45.95
C ILE A 170 57.95 45.73 46.78
N LEU A 171 58.30 44.45 46.90
CA LEU A 171 59.54 44.04 47.59
C LEU A 171 60.78 44.63 46.89
N GLY A 172 60.81 44.61 45.55
CA GLY A 172 61.88 45.26 44.78
C GLY A 172 61.99 46.77 45.01
N SER A 173 60.87 47.48 45.21
CA SER A 173 60.90 48.90 45.60
C SER A 173 61.44 49.10 47.02
N TYR A 174 61.09 48.23 47.97
CA TYR A 174 61.66 48.31 49.32
C TYR A 174 63.16 48.00 49.34
N ASP A 175 63.62 47.00 48.59
CA ASP A 175 65.06 46.67 48.47
C ASP A 175 65.86 47.83 47.87
N SER A 176 65.27 48.58 46.91
CA SER A 176 65.91 49.76 46.32
C SER A 176 65.85 51.01 47.21
N GLU A 177 64.83 51.15 48.07
CA GLU A 177 64.77 52.18 49.12
C GLU A 177 65.70 51.86 50.31
N LEU A 178 65.86 50.59 50.68
CA LEU A 178 66.78 50.10 51.72
C LEU A 178 68.25 50.38 51.39
N THR A 179 68.60 50.48 50.10
CA THR A 179 69.94 50.90 49.68
C THR A 179 70.27 52.38 49.93
N GLN A 180 69.33 53.22 50.40
CA GLN A 180 69.53 54.67 50.48
C GLN A 180 69.40 55.38 51.85
N ALA A 181 69.03 54.75 52.97
CA ALA A 181 68.99 55.51 54.25
C ALA A 181 69.18 54.69 55.54
N GLU A 182 69.77 55.37 56.52
CA GLU A 182 70.42 54.89 57.74
C GLU A 182 69.50 54.30 58.85
N TYR A 183 70.17 53.61 59.79
CA TYR A 183 69.68 52.57 60.71
C TYR A 183 68.91 53.07 61.96
N SER A 184 67.84 52.35 62.34
CA SER A 184 67.11 52.47 63.63
C SER A 184 66.58 51.10 64.11
N PRO A 185 66.53 50.82 65.43
CA PRO A 185 66.08 49.54 66.01
C PRO A 185 64.58 49.21 65.77
N GLN A 186 63.76 50.17 65.34
CA GLN A 186 62.39 49.89 64.87
C GLN A 186 62.36 49.22 63.49
N LEU A 187 63.39 49.45 62.67
CA LEU A 187 63.56 48.81 61.38
C LEU A 187 63.85 47.32 61.55
N THR A 188 64.63 46.91 62.54
CA THR A 188 64.93 45.50 62.80
C THR A 188 63.67 44.71 63.19
N ARG A 189 62.70 45.32 63.88
CA ARG A 189 61.40 44.68 64.17
C ARG A 189 60.52 44.57 62.93
N ARG A 190 60.42 45.65 62.13
CA ARG A 190 59.68 45.63 60.86
C ARG A 190 60.30 44.70 59.82
N MET A 191 61.63 44.60 59.80
CA MET A 191 62.38 43.68 58.97
C MET A 191 62.09 42.24 59.37
N ARG A 192 62.07 41.91 60.67
CA ARG A 192 61.67 40.57 61.12
C ARG A 192 60.21 40.23 60.80
N GLU A 193 59.29 41.17 60.99
CA GLU A 193 57.88 40.96 60.63
C GLU A 193 57.68 40.80 59.12
N ALA A 194 58.45 41.54 58.31
CA ALA A 194 58.47 41.38 56.86
C ALA A 194 59.11 40.07 56.43
N GLU A 195 60.21 39.65 57.07
CA GLU A 195 60.87 38.35 56.86
C GLU A 195 59.93 37.19 57.19
N ASP A 196 59.18 37.26 58.29
CA ASP A 196 58.18 36.25 58.66
C ASP A 196 57.03 36.18 57.64
N MET A 197 56.59 37.33 57.12
CA MET A 197 55.56 37.37 56.08
C MET A 197 56.07 36.86 54.74
N VAL A 198 57.31 37.19 54.38
CA VAL A 198 57.99 36.65 53.19
C VAL A 198 58.17 35.15 53.33
N GLN A 199 58.56 34.62 54.48
CA GLN A 199 58.65 33.18 54.72
C GLN A 199 57.30 32.49 54.59
N LYS A 200 56.21 33.08 55.10
CA LYS A 200 54.85 32.53 54.94
C LYS A 200 54.40 32.54 53.47
N VAL A 201 54.65 33.63 52.75
CA VAL A 201 54.34 33.71 51.32
C VAL A 201 55.22 32.74 50.51
N HIS A 202 56.48 32.56 50.90
CA HIS A 202 57.38 31.60 50.26
C HIS A 202 56.90 30.16 50.50
N ALA A 203 56.52 29.81 51.74
CA ALA A 203 55.94 28.51 52.06
C ALA A 203 54.65 28.25 51.26
N HIS A 204 53.77 29.24 51.14
CA HIS A 204 52.56 29.11 50.34
C HIS A 204 52.85 29.02 48.84
N SER A 205 53.84 29.76 48.34
CA SER A 205 54.30 29.66 46.94
C SER A 205 54.86 28.27 46.64
N SER A 206 55.67 27.71 47.55
CA SER A 206 56.18 26.34 47.42
C SER A 206 55.06 25.30 47.45
N GLU A 207 54.03 25.49 48.26
CA GLU A 207 52.86 24.60 48.28
C GLU A 207 52.02 24.69 47.00
N MET A 208 51.83 25.90 46.47
CA MET A 208 51.14 26.10 45.19
C MET A 208 51.97 25.58 44.00
N GLU A 209 53.29 25.71 44.04
CA GLU A 209 54.20 25.12 43.05
C GLU A 209 54.17 23.58 43.11
N ALA A 210 54.06 23.00 44.30
CA ALA A 210 53.86 21.56 44.46
C ALA A 210 52.51 21.10 43.89
N GLN A 211 51.42 21.82 44.15
CA GLN A 211 50.09 21.52 43.59
C GLN A 211 50.06 21.68 42.07
N LEU A 212 50.75 22.68 41.52
CA LEU A 212 50.89 22.87 40.08
C LEU A 212 51.69 21.71 39.45
N SER A 213 52.77 21.29 40.11
CA SER A 213 53.60 20.17 39.66
C SER A 213 52.79 18.87 39.65
N GLN A 214 51.98 18.63 40.69
CA GLN A 214 51.06 17.49 40.76
C GLN A 214 50.00 17.55 39.65
N ALA A 215 49.39 18.71 39.39
CA ALA A 215 48.42 18.86 38.31
C ALA A 215 49.05 18.69 36.91
N LEU A 216 50.31 19.10 36.72
CA LEU A 216 51.06 18.88 35.49
C LEU A 216 51.44 17.40 35.30
N GLU A 217 51.78 16.69 36.37
CA GLU A 217 51.96 15.24 36.35
C GLU A 217 50.65 14.51 36.02
N GLU A 218 49.52 14.90 36.63
CA GLU A 218 48.21 14.33 36.32
C GLU A 218 47.79 14.59 34.87
N LEU A 219 48.03 15.80 34.36
CA LEU A 219 47.83 16.15 32.95
C LEU A 219 48.75 15.34 32.04
N GLY A 220 50.01 15.12 32.44
CA GLY A 220 50.98 14.26 31.77
C GLY A 220 50.50 12.81 31.70
N CYS A 221 50.00 12.26 32.80
CA CYS A 221 49.40 10.93 32.85
C CYS A 221 48.14 10.83 31.98
N GLN A 222 47.28 11.84 31.97
CA GLN A 222 46.11 11.87 31.08
C GLN A 222 46.50 11.99 29.61
N LYS A 223 47.53 12.77 29.29
CA LYS A 223 48.08 12.88 27.93
C LYS A 223 48.71 11.57 27.49
N GLN A 224 49.49 10.90 28.35
CA GLN A 224 50.01 9.56 28.07
C GLN A 224 48.88 8.54 27.86
N ARG A 225 47.79 8.61 28.64
CA ARG A 225 46.60 7.78 28.40
C ARG A 225 45.91 8.11 27.07
N ALA A 226 45.81 9.39 26.71
CA ALA A 226 45.28 9.81 25.43
C ALA A 226 46.17 9.36 24.27
N ASP A 227 47.49 9.49 24.39
CA ASP A 227 48.48 9.03 23.42
C ASP A 227 48.48 7.49 23.30
N MET A 228 48.30 6.75 24.40
CA MET A 228 48.10 5.30 24.39
C MET A 228 46.78 4.92 23.72
N LEU A 229 45.68 5.62 24.00
CA LEU A 229 44.40 5.39 23.33
C LEU A 229 44.43 5.79 21.86
N GLU A 230 45.18 6.84 21.49
CA GLU A 230 45.44 7.22 20.11
C GLU A 230 46.34 6.21 19.42
N MET A 231 47.33 5.65 20.12
CA MET A 231 48.18 4.57 19.61
C MET A 231 47.40 3.27 19.50
N GLU A 232 46.49 2.94 20.42
CA GLU A 232 45.55 1.81 20.34
C GLU A 232 44.55 2.02 19.20
N LEU A 233 43.99 3.23 19.03
CA LEU A 233 43.16 3.57 17.88
C LEU A 233 43.95 3.52 16.58
N LYS A 234 45.23 3.90 16.60
CA LYS A 234 46.12 3.81 15.46
C LYS A 234 46.52 2.37 15.18
N ILE A 235 46.72 1.53 16.20
CA ILE A 235 46.95 0.08 16.11
C ILE A 235 45.68 -0.66 15.69
N LEU A 236 44.49 -0.19 16.06
CA LEU A 236 43.20 -0.74 15.61
C LEU A 236 42.86 -0.27 14.18
N LYS A 237 43.30 0.94 13.80
CA LYS A 237 43.23 1.44 12.40
C LYS A 237 44.35 0.91 11.50
N SER A 238 45.52 0.61 12.07
CA SER A 238 46.68 0.02 11.41
C SER A 238 46.75 -1.48 11.69
N GLN A 239 45.77 -2.06 12.36
CA GLN A 239 45.49 -3.48 12.31
C GLN A 239 45.03 -3.69 10.88
N PRO A 240 45.87 -4.32 10.04
CA PRO A 240 45.38 -4.81 8.78
C PRO A 240 44.38 -5.91 9.15
N HIS A 241 43.22 -5.91 8.52
CA HIS A 241 42.82 -7.16 7.90
C HIS A 241 44.07 -7.71 7.19
N SER A 242 44.62 -8.79 7.74
CA SER A 242 45.84 -9.50 7.32
C SER A 242 46.40 -9.07 5.95
N SER A 243 47.34 -8.13 5.93
CA SER A 243 48.19 -7.89 4.77
C SER A 243 49.29 -6.88 5.11
N GLU A 244 50.41 -7.39 5.59
CA GLU A 244 51.70 -6.75 5.37
C GLU A 244 52.65 -7.74 4.67
N PRO A 245 53.65 -7.23 3.92
CA PRO A 245 54.24 -7.89 2.77
C PRO A 245 55.37 -8.82 3.18
N SER A 246 55.12 -10.11 3.05
CA SER A 246 56.13 -11.10 2.68
C SER A 246 55.52 -11.91 1.55
N PHE A 247 56.34 -12.42 0.65
CA PHE A 247 55.98 -13.15 -0.59
C PHE A 247 55.76 -12.26 -1.84
N PRO A 248 56.67 -12.37 -2.84
CA PRO A 248 56.41 -11.95 -4.22
C PRO A 248 55.10 -12.53 -4.79
N PHE A 249 54.66 -13.66 -4.23
CA PHE A 249 53.38 -14.31 -4.53
C PHE A 249 52.17 -13.42 -4.16
N CYS A 250 52.24 -12.64 -3.09
CA CYS A 250 51.13 -11.75 -2.69
C CYS A 250 51.01 -10.51 -3.57
N ARG A 251 52.07 -10.05 -4.24
CA ARG A 251 51.94 -8.95 -5.20
C ARG A 251 51.25 -9.43 -6.48
N GLU A 252 51.62 -10.61 -6.98
CA GLU A 252 50.94 -11.25 -8.11
C GLU A 252 49.50 -11.63 -7.76
N GLU A 253 49.24 -12.11 -6.54
CA GLU A 253 47.89 -12.41 -6.05
C GLU A 253 47.05 -11.14 -5.84
N VAL A 254 47.64 -10.06 -5.34
CA VAL A 254 46.97 -8.76 -5.26
C VAL A 254 46.74 -8.16 -6.65
N ASP A 255 47.67 -8.29 -7.58
CA ASP A 255 47.52 -7.79 -8.95
C ASP A 255 46.49 -8.64 -9.73
N THR A 256 46.42 -9.95 -9.51
CA THR A 256 45.34 -10.81 -10.07
C THR A 256 43.99 -10.53 -9.43
N LEU A 257 43.92 -10.28 -8.11
CA LEU A 257 42.69 -9.84 -7.45
C LEU A 257 42.27 -8.44 -7.91
N ARG A 258 43.21 -7.53 -8.17
CA ARG A 258 42.91 -6.21 -8.77
C ARG A 258 42.38 -6.34 -10.18
N LEU A 259 43.02 -7.15 -11.03
CA LEU A 259 42.50 -7.47 -12.37
C LEU A 259 41.12 -8.13 -12.27
N LYS A 260 40.89 -8.99 -11.27
CA LYS A 260 39.57 -9.61 -11.08
C LYS A 260 38.52 -8.61 -10.62
N VAL A 261 38.88 -7.65 -9.77
CA VAL A 261 38.01 -6.54 -9.38
C VAL A 261 37.70 -5.68 -10.62
N GLU A 262 38.68 -5.35 -11.44
CA GLU A 262 38.47 -4.61 -12.69
C GLU A 262 37.59 -5.38 -13.69
N GLU A 263 37.76 -6.70 -13.82
CA GLU A 263 36.88 -7.57 -14.61
C GLU A 263 35.45 -7.57 -14.06
N LEU A 264 35.28 -7.71 -12.75
CA LEU A 264 33.96 -7.72 -12.09
C LEU A 264 33.29 -6.35 -12.18
N GLU A 265 34.04 -5.25 -12.11
CA GLU A 265 33.54 -3.90 -12.35
C GLU A 265 33.14 -3.71 -13.80
N ALA A 266 33.90 -4.24 -14.77
CA ALA A 266 33.54 -4.23 -16.18
C ALA A 266 32.28 -5.08 -16.45
N GLU A 267 32.15 -6.25 -15.83
CA GLU A 267 30.96 -7.09 -15.89
C GLU A 267 29.75 -6.41 -15.25
N ARG A 268 29.92 -5.77 -14.07
CA ARG A 268 28.87 -4.97 -13.44
C ARG A 268 28.41 -3.84 -14.38
N ASN A 269 29.34 -3.11 -14.99
CA ASN A 269 29.02 -2.05 -15.92
C ASN A 269 28.28 -2.57 -17.17
N ARG A 270 28.68 -3.75 -17.70
CA ARG A 270 27.97 -4.41 -18.81
C ARG A 270 26.55 -4.83 -18.40
N LEU A 271 26.40 -5.45 -17.23
CA LEU A 271 25.11 -5.87 -16.69
C LEU A 271 24.21 -4.66 -16.39
N GLU A 272 24.75 -3.55 -15.92
CA GLU A 272 24.02 -2.29 -15.74
C GLU A 272 23.57 -1.71 -17.09
N GLN A 273 24.41 -1.76 -18.13
CA GLN A 273 24.01 -1.36 -19.48
C GLN A 273 22.93 -2.26 -20.07
N GLU A 274 23.05 -3.58 -19.91
CA GLU A 274 22.03 -4.56 -20.32
C GLU A 274 20.72 -4.36 -19.56
N LYS A 275 20.80 -4.13 -18.24
CA LYS A 275 19.65 -3.80 -17.40
C LYS A 275 18.98 -2.52 -17.88
N ASN A 276 19.71 -1.44 -18.10
CA ASN A 276 19.14 -0.18 -18.59
C ASN A 276 18.51 -0.34 -19.98
N MET A 277 19.13 -1.14 -20.86
CA MET A 277 18.56 -1.49 -22.16
C MET A 277 17.26 -2.28 -22.03
N LEU A 278 17.21 -3.26 -21.11
CA LEU A 278 16.02 -4.05 -20.83
C LEU A 278 14.93 -3.22 -20.14
N GLU A 279 15.29 -2.31 -19.24
CA GLU A 279 14.36 -1.36 -18.61
C GLU A 279 13.78 -0.39 -19.63
N MET A 280 14.60 0.16 -20.53
CA MET A 280 14.11 1.00 -21.63
C MET A 280 13.22 0.21 -22.60
N GLN A 281 13.53 -1.07 -22.85
CA GLN A 281 12.65 -1.95 -23.62
C GLN A 281 11.34 -2.22 -22.88
N LEU A 282 11.37 -2.49 -21.58
CA LEU A 282 10.19 -2.69 -20.73
C LEU A 282 9.32 -1.44 -20.64
N GLU A 283 9.91 -0.26 -20.48
CA GLU A 283 9.19 1.02 -20.50
C GLU A 283 8.52 1.23 -21.86
N ARG A 284 9.25 0.95 -22.96
CA ARG A 284 8.65 0.98 -24.30
C ARG A 284 7.51 -0.04 -24.43
N CYS A 285 7.68 -1.27 -23.93
CA CYS A 285 6.66 -2.30 -23.94
C CYS A 285 5.44 -1.91 -23.08
N THR A 286 5.65 -1.18 -21.97
CA THR A 286 4.59 -0.73 -21.06
C THR A 286 3.82 0.45 -21.66
N LEU A 287 4.51 1.34 -22.36
CA LEU A 287 3.91 2.50 -23.04
C LEU A 287 3.19 2.13 -24.34
N GLN A 288 3.68 1.14 -25.09
CA GLN A 288 3.15 0.77 -26.40
C GLN A 288 2.31 -0.52 -26.40
N GLY A 289 2.37 -1.32 -25.34
CA GLY A 289 1.61 -2.57 -25.23
C GLY A 289 2.04 -3.61 -26.26
N ASP A 290 3.22 -4.20 -26.08
CA ASP A 290 3.72 -5.23 -26.99
C ASP A 290 3.10 -6.61 -26.70
N TYR A 291 2.83 -7.36 -27.76
CA TYR A 291 2.49 -8.78 -27.73
C TYR A 291 3.42 -9.56 -28.66
N ASP A 292 3.81 -10.77 -28.28
CA ASP A 292 4.67 -11.63 -29.11
C ASP A 292 3.91 -12.09 -30.35
N GLN A 293 4.22 -11.52 -31.53
CA GLN A 293 3.54 -11.86 -32.80
C GLN A 293 3.76 -13.31 -33.25
N SER A 294 4.81 -13.96 -32.75
CA SER A 294 5.12 -15.38 -33.01
C SER A 294 4.24 -16.34 -32.20
N ARG A 295 3.78 -15.92 -31.02
CA ARG A 295 3.07 -16.76 -30.05
C ARG A 295 1.61 -16.37 -29.84
N THR A 296 1.28 -15.11 -30.10
CA THR A 296 -0.05 -14.53 -29.85
C THR A 296 -0.50 -13.71 -31.05
N LYS A 297 -1.73 -13.93 -31.49
CA LYS A 297 -2.39 -13.11 -32.52
C LYS A 297 -3.52 -12.34 -31.85
N VAL A 298 -3.52 -11.03 -32.01
CA VAL A 298 -4.62 -10.19 -31.51
C VAL A 298 -5.76 -10.25 -32.51
N LEU A 299 -6.89 -10.79 -32.08
CA LEU A 299 -8.12 -10.83 -32.85
C LEU A 299 -9.12 -9.86 -32.22
N HIS A 300 -9.81 -9.11 -33.07
CA HIS A 300 -10.96 -8.32 -32.67
C HIS A 300 -12.09 -8.57 -33.66
N MET A 301 -13.34 -8.36 -33.23
CA MET A 301 -14.47 -8.48 -34.13
C MET A 301 -14.33 -7.47 -35.28
N SER A 302 -14.66 -7.90 -36.50
CA SER A 302 -14.69 -7.05 -37.69
C SER A 302 -15.69 -5.89 -37.50
N LEU A 303 -16.84 -6.21 -36.91
CA LEU A 303 -17.81 -5.25 -36.40
C LEU A 303 -17.55 -5.01 -34.91
N ASN A 304 -16.82 -3.94 -34.60
CA ASN A 304 -16.58 -3.51 -33.24
C ASN A 304 -17.12 -2.07 -33.04
N PRO A 305 -17.39 -1.65 -31.80
CA PRO A 305 -17.92 -0.31 -31.53
C PRO A 305 -17.07 0.81 -32.14
N THR A 306 -15.75 0.64 -32.19
CA THR A 306 -14.82 1.62 -32.79
C THR A 306 -14.92 1.65 -34.32
N SER A 307 -15.12 0.51 -34.99
CA SER A 307 -15.30 0.45 -36.45
C SER A 307 -16.65 1.02 -36.85
N LEU A 308 -17.70 0.77 -36.08
CA LEU A 308 -19.01 1.41 -36.23
C LEU A 308 -18.93 2.93 -36.00
N ALA A 309 -18.22 3.39 -34.96
CA ALA A 309 -18.02 4.81 -34.72
C ALA A 309 -17.24 5.47 -35.88
N LYS A 310 -16.18 4.84 -36.38
CA LYS A 310 -15.44 5.31 -37.56
C LYS A 310 -16.31 5.35 -38.82
N GLN A 311 -17.22 4.39 -38.99
CA GLN A 311 -18.15 4.38 -40.11
C GLN A 311 -19.15 5.54 -40.01
N ARG A 312 -19.77 5.75 -38.84
CA ARG A 312 -20.67 6.88 -38.59
C ARG A 312 -19.99 8.22 -38.83
N LEU A 313 -18.75 8.39 -38.34
CA LEU A 313 -17.96 9.60 -38.60
C LEU A 313 -17.69 9.83 -40.09
N ARG A 314 -17.48 8.76 -40.87
CA ARG A 314 -17.35 8.88 -42.34
C ARG A 314 -18.68 9.30 -42.96
N GLU A 315 -19.78 8.65 -42.59
CA GLU A 315 -21.12 9.00 -43.08
C GLU A 315 -21.50 10.44 -42.73
N GLU A 316 -21.19 10.91 -41.52
CA GLU A 316 -21.38 12.30 -41.09
C GLU A 316 -20.52 13.27 -41.89
N ARG A 317 -19.23 12.95 -42.09
CA ARG A 317 -18.33 13.75 -42.93
C ARG A 317 -18.84 13.84 -44.36
N ASP A 318 -19.29 12.73 -44.92
CA ASP A 318 -19.77 12.68 -46.30
C ASP A 318 -21.08 13.49 -46.44
N ARG A 319 -22.01 13.39 -45.46
CA ARG A 319 -23.19 14.28 -45.37
C ARG A 319 -22.83 15.75 -45.26
N LEU A 320 -21.85 16.09 -44.43
CA LEU A 320 -21.37 17.47 -44.29
C LEU A 320 -20.72 17.97 -45.58
N GLN A 321 -20.02 17.11 -46.32
CA GLN A 321 -19.46 17.44 -47.63
C GLN A 321 -20.56 17.70 -48.65
N GLU A 322 -21.57 16.84 -48.73
CA GLU A 322 -22.75 17.02 -49.57
C GLU A 322 -23.49 18.33 -49.23
N GLU A 323 -23.65 18.64 -47.94
CA GLU A 323 -24.27 19.89 -47.51
C GLU A 323 -23.40 21.10 -47.84
N CYS A 324 -22.08 21.01 -47.67
CA CYS A 324 -21.15 22.07 -48.07
C CYS A 324 -21.15 22.28 -49.60
N GLU A 325 -21.30 21.23 -50.39
CA GLU A 325 -21.45 21.32 -51.85
C GLU A 325 -22.80 21.93 -52.24
N ARG A 326 -23.89 21.53 -51.57
CA ARG A 326 -25.22 22.12 -51.73
C ARG A 326 -25.23 23.61 -51.40
N LEU A 327 -24.64 23.99 -50.26
CA LEU A 327 -24.51 25.37 -49.82
C LEU A 327 -23.62 26.18 -50.76
N ARG A 328 -22.49 25.62 -51.23
CA ARG A 328 -21.64 26.26 -52.26
C ARG A 328 -22.40 26.46 -53.57
N GLY A 329 -23.19 25.47 -54.01
CA GLY A 329 -24.05 25.59 -55.19
C GLY A 329 -25.12 26.67 -55.02
N LEU A 330 -25.72 26.78 -53.84
CA LEU A 330 -26.70 27.82 -53.52
C LEU A 330 -26.06 29.21 -53.49
N VAL A 331 -24.90 29.37 -52.86
CA VAL A 331 -24.14 30.63 -52.87
C VAL A 331 -23.81 31.03 -54.30
N HIS A 332 -23.33 30.10 -55.14
CA HIS A 332 -23.06 30.40 -56.55
C HIS A 332 -24.31 30.74 -57.36
N ALA A 333 -25.48 30.20 -57.02
CA ALA A 333 -26.75 30.58 -57.65
C ALA A 333 -27.21 31.98 -57.20
N LEU A 334 -27.01 32.33 -55.93
CA LEU A 334 -27.31 33.65 -55.37
C LEU A 334 -26.37 34.74 -55.89
N GLU A 335 -25.07 34.45 -56.00
CA GLU A 335 -24.07 35.33 -56.61
C GLU A 335 -24.37 35.61 -58.09
N ARG A 336 -25.02 34.68 -58.78
CA ARG A 336 -25.53 34.85 -60.16
C ARG A 336 -26.91 35.50 -60.24
N GLY A 337 -27.52 35.89 -59.12
CA GLY A 337 -28.80 36.59 -59.04
C GLY A 337 -30.06 35.72 -59.20
N GLY A 338 -29.97 34.41 -58.93
CA GLY A 338 -31.14 33.50 -58.95
C GLY A 338 -31.95 33.51 -57.62
N PRO A 339 -33.25 33.15 -57.65
CA PRO A 339 -34.09 33.11 -56.44
C PRO A 339 -33.69 31.98 -55.48
N VAL A 340 -33.74 32.26 -54.17
CA VAL A 340 -33.46 31.30 -53.07
C VAL A 340 -34.54 30.19 -53.06
N PRO A 341 -34.17 28.89 -53.05
CA PRO A 341 -35.12 27.79 -52.91
C PRO A 341 -35.73 27.70 -51.50
N THR A 342 -37.03 27.41 -51.44
CA THR A 342 -37.93 27.42 -50.28
C THR A 342 -37.66 26.35 -49.20
N ASP A 343 -36.68 25.47 -49.38
CA ASP A 343 -36.44 24.31 -48.49
C ASP A 343 -35.72 24.66 -47.16
N LEU A 344 -35.35 25.92 -46.94
CA LEU A 344 -34.56 26.37 -45.78
C LEU A 344 -35.39 26.93 -44.60
N GLU A 345 -36.72 27.08 -44.71
CA GLU A 345 -37.57 27.47 -43.57
C GLU A 345 -38.05 26.27 -42.74
N ALA A 346 -37.94 25.04 -43.26
CA ALA A 346 -38.51 23.84 -42.62
C ALA A 346 -37.56 23.11 -41.64
N THR A 347 -36.28 23.47 -41.57
CA THR A 347 -35.26 22.78 -40.76
C THR A 347 -35.02 23.41 -39.38
N ALA A 348 -35.96 24.22 -38.87
CA ALA A 348 -36.00 24.66 -37.47
C ALA A 348 -36.81 23.70 -36.54
N GLY A 349 -36.95 22.44 -36.93
CA GLY A 349 -37.60 21.40 -36.12
C GLY A 349 -36.71 20.95 -34.96
N LEU A 350 -37.06 21.40 -33.76
CA LEU A 350 -36.48 21.04 -32.45
C LEU A 350 -36.13 19.53 -32.30
N PRO A 351 -35.07 19.18 -31.55
CA PRO A 351 -34.80 17.78 -31.21
C PRO A 351 -35.99 17.18 -30.45
N SER A 352 -36.29 15.92 -30.75
CA SER A 352 -37.41 15.12 -30.26
C SER A 352 -37.80 15.39 -28.80
N SER A 353 -39.00 15.94 -28.59
CA SER A 353 -39.62 16.25 -27.27
C SER A 353 -39.52 15.11 -26.24
N LYS A 354 -39.40 13.86 -26.69
CA LYS A 354 -39.26 12.67 -25.82
C LYS A 354 -37.89 12.59 -25.14
N GLU A 355 -36.81 12.93 -25.84
CA GLU A 355 -35.45 12.87 -25.29
C GLU A 355 -35.21 14.00 -24.28
N VAL A 356 -35.77 15.19 -24.55
CA VAL A 356 -35.76 16.32 -23.60
C VAL A 356 -36.56 15.99 -22.34
N ALA A 357 -37.68 15.28 -22.46
CA ALA A 357 -38.48 14.86 -21.31
C ALA A 357 -37.77 13.78 -20.45
N GLU A 358 -37.05 12.85 -21.07
CA GLU A 358 -36.28 11.82 -20.37
C GLU A 358 -35.07 12.42 -19.64
N LEU A 359 -34.33 13.34 -20.29
CA LEU A 359 -33.20 14.04 -19.65
C LEU A 359 -33.66 14.91 -18.47
N ARG A 360 -34.80 15.61 -18.59
CA ARG A 360 -35.37 16.37 -17.48
C ARG A 360 -35.73 15.48 -16.29
N LYS A 361 -36.35 14.31 -16.53
CA LYS A 361 -36.64 13.34 -15.47
C LYS A 361 -35.36 12.81 -14.80
N GLN A 362 -34.29 12.60 -15.57
CA GLN A 362 -33.01 12.17 -14.99
C GLN A 362 -32.39 13.26 -14.12
N VAL A 363 -32.42 14.52 -14.56
CA VAL A 363 -31.95 15.67 -13.77
C VAL A 363 -32.77 15.82 -12.49
N GLU A 364 -34.09 15.79 -12.55
CA GLU A 364 -34.97 15.85 -11.37
C GLU A 364 -34.69 14.70 -10.40
N SER A 365 -34.46 13.48 -10.91
CA SER A 365 -34.13 12.34 -10.06
C SER A 365 -32.75 12.48 -9.38
N ALA A 366 -31.79 13.11 -10.05
CA ALA A 366 -30.46 13.37 -9.51
C ALA A 366 -30.48 14.51 -8.48
N GLU A 367 -31.25 15.56 -8.75
CA GLU A 367 -31.50 16.66 -7.81
C GLU A 367 -32.17 16.15 -6.53
N LEU A 368 -33.19 15.29 -6.65
CA LEU A 368 -33.85 14.69 -5.50
C LEU A 368 -32.91 13.78 -4.69
N LYS A 369 -32.04 13.02 -5.36
CA LYS A 369 -31.00 12.22 -4.67
C LYS A 369 -30.02 13.12 -3.92
N ASN A 370 -29.57 14.21 -4.54
CA ASN A 370 -28.70 15.18 -3.89
C ASN A 370 -29.37 15.89 -2.71
N GLN A 371 -30.67 16.20 -2.81
CA GLN A 371 -31.43 16.78 -1.71
C GLN A 371 -31.55 15.81 -0.53
N ARG A 372 -31.92 14.55 -0.78
CA ARG A 372 -31.96 13.50 0.25
C ARG A 372 -30.59 13.29 0.89
N LEU A 373 -29.51 13.33 0.11
CA LEU A 373 -28.16 13.21 0.64
C LEU A 373 -27.81 14.39 1.57
N LYS A 374 -28.19 15.62 1.21
CA LYS A 374 -28.04 16.79 2.08
C LYS A 374 -28.85 16.66 3.37
N GLU A 375 -30.09 16.16 3.31
CA GLU A 375 -30.93 15.92 4.49
C GLU A 375 -30.32 14.87 5.43
N VAL A 376 -29.84 13.75 4.87
CA VAL A 376 -29.15 12.70 5.64
C VAL A 376 -27.88 13.25 6.27
N PHE A 377 -27.09 14.02 5.53
CA PHE A 377 -25.89 14.65 6.05
C PHE A 377 -26.20 15.63 7.19
N GLN A 378 -27.21 16.49 7.02
CA GLN A 378 -27.66 17.41 8.08
C GLN A 378 -28.11 16.64 9.33
N THR A 379 -28.89 15.58 9.16
CA THR A 379 -29.36 14.74 10.26
C THR A 379 -28.19 14.08 10.99
N LYS A 380 -27.20 13.55 10.26
CA LYS A 380 -26.01 12.91 10.84
C LYS A 380 -25.11 13.91 11.56
N ILE A 381 -24.94 15.11 11.02
CA ILE A 381 -24.17 16.17 11.71
C ILE A 381 -24.90 16.64 12.96
N GLN A 382 -26.23 16.76 12.95
CA GLN A 382 -27.01 17.11 14.14
C GLN A 382 -26.93 16.00 15.21
N GLU A 383 -27.02 14.73 14.81
CA GLU A 383 -26.82 13.57 15.69
C GLU A 383 -25.43 13.62 16.34
N PHE A 384 -24.38 13.83 15.54
CA PHE A 384 -23.01 13.97 16.03
C PHE A 384 -22.85 15.16 16.99
N ARG A 385 -23.40 16.34 16.66
CA ARG A 385 -23.38 17.51 17.54
C ARG A 385 -24.07 17.24 18.87
N LYS A 386 -25.22 16.55 18.87
CA LYS A 386 -25.95 16.20 20.08
C LYS A 386 -25.16 15.23 20.96
N VAL A 387 -24.50 14.24 20.35
CA VAL A 387 -23.64 13.29 21.07
C VAL A 387 -22.43 14.00 21.66
N CYS A 388 -21.73 14.83 20.88
CA CYS A 388 -20.60 15.63 21.38
C CYS A 388 -21.03 16.55 22.53
N TYR A 389 -22.14 17.26 22.39
CA TYR A 389 -22.68 18.11 23.45
C TYR A 389 -22.96 17.34 24.75
N THR A 390 -23.54 16.14 24.64
CA THR A 390 -23.86 15.31 25.81
C THR A 390 -22.60 14.71 26.46
N LEU A 391 -21.59 14.35 25.67
CA LEU A 391 -20.37 13.70 26.17
C LEU A 391 -19.35 14.68 26.73
N THR A 392 -19.12 15.80 26.04
CA THR A 392 -18.06 16.76 26.39
C THR A 392 -18.58 18.02 27.06
N GLY A 393 -19.89 18.26 27.02
CA GLY A 393 -20.52 19.49 27.51
C GLY A 393 -20.37 20.68 26.56
N TYR A 394 -19.79 20.51 25.36
CA TYR A 394 -19.61 21.60 24.40
C TYR A 394 -20.44 21.41 23.13
N GLN A 395 -21.19 22.43 22.76
CA GLN A 395 -21.87 22.51 21.47
C GLN A 395 -20.94 23.22 20.47
N ILE A 396 -20.65 22.52 19.37
CA ILE A 396 -19.72 23.00 18.32
C ILE A 396 -20.54 23.41 17.09
N ASP A 397 -20.58 24.71 16.82
CA ASP A 397 -21.25 25.29 15.66
C ASP A 397 -20.24 25.84 14.63
N ILE A 398 -20.48 25.52 13.36
CA ILE A 398 -19.64 25.97 12.24
C ILE A 398 -20.20 27.29 11.72
N THR A 399 -19.38 28.34 11.73
CA THR A 399 -19.72 29.66 11.17
C THR A 399 -19.13 29.85 9.76
N ALA A 400 -19.53 30.92 9.07
CA ALA A 400 -19.25 31.13 7.63
C ALA A 400 -17.76 31.25 7.24
N GLU A 401 -16.85 31.44 8.20
CA GLU A 401 -15.42 31.69 7.96
C GLU A 401 -14.49 30.52 8.39
N SER A 402 -14.98 29.28 8.36
CA SER A 402 -14.24 28.11 8.90
C SER A 402 -13.83 28.27 10.37
N GLN A 403 -14.66 28.99 11.12
CA GLN A 403 -14.53 29.21 12.55
C GLN A 403 -15.54 28.33 13.29
N TYR A 404 -15.07 27.70 14.36
CA TYR A 404 -15.84 26.83 15.24
C TYR A 404 -16.20 27.59 16.50
N ARG A 405 -17.50 27.84 16.69
CA ARG A 405 -18.05 28.42 17.91
C ARG A 405 -18.34 27.29 18.89
N LEU A 406 -17.72 27.33 20.05
CA LEU A 406 -17.95 26.43 21.17
C LEU A 406 -18.79 27.16 22.21
N THR A 407 -19.95 26.60 22.52
CA THR A 407 -20.78 27.03 23.66
C THR A 407 -20.79 25.91 24.71
N SER A 408 -20.44 26.25 25.94
CA SER A 408 -20.46 25.31 27.06
C SER A 408 -21.89 25.09 27.55
N GLN A 409 -22.19 23.87 28.00
CA GLN A 409 -23.44 23.53 28.69
C GLN A 409 -23.59 24.32 30.00
N TYR A 410 -22.48 24.63 30.64
CA TYR A 410 -22.41 25.32 31.93
C TYR A 410 -22.07 26.81 31.78
N ALA A 411 -22.40 27.42 30.63
CA ALA A 411 -22.15 28.84 30.39
C ALA A 411 -22.98 29.72 31.34
N GLU A 412 -22.33 30.69 32.01
CA GLU A 412 -22.98 31.62 32.95
C GLU A 412 -23.86 32.64 32.22
N HIS A 413 -23.46 33.03 31.00
CA HIS A 413 -24.23 33.90 30.12
C HIS A 413 -24.47 33.28 28.75
N LYS A 414 -25.62 33.60 28.13
CA LYS A 414 -26.01 33.10 26.79
C LYS A 414 -25.06 33.54 25.67
N ASN A 415 -24.22 34.55 25.91
CA ASN A 415 -23.26 35.09 24.96
C ASN A 415 -21.86 34.51 25.12
N ASP A 416 -21.63 33.70 26.17
CA ASP A 416 -20.32 33.12 26.44
C ASP A 416 -20.03 32.03 25.41
N CYS A 417 -19.09 32.34 24.52
CA CYS A 417 -18.68 31.43 23.47
C CYS A 417 -17.19 31.58 23.19
N LEU A 418 -16.54 30.46 22.92
CA LEU A 418 -15.17 30.42 22.45
C LEU A 418 -15.18 30.24 20.94
N ILE A 419 -14.36 30.99 20.22
CA ILE A 419 -14.25 30.87 18.76
C ILE A 419 -12.86 30.34 18.41
N PHE A 420 -12.80 29.19 17.75
CA PHE A 420 -11.56 28.62 17.24
C PHE A 420 -11.53 28.71 15.71
N LYS A 421 -10.40 29.11 15.14
CA LYS A 421 -10.16 29.11 13.70
C LYS A 421 -9.17 28.03 13.33
N ALA A 422 -9.49 27.26 12.31
CA ALA A 422 -8.55 26.29 11.73
C ALA A 422 -7.47 27.03 10.93
N THR A 423 -6.21 26.89 11.35
CA THR A 423 -5.04 27.50 10.69
C THR A 423 -4.17 26.40 10.09
N GLY A 424 -4.24 26.23 8.76
CA GLY A 424 -3.40 25.29 8.00
C GLY A 424 -4.15 24.58 6.85
N PRO A 425 -3.43 24.03 5.84
CA PRO A 425 -4.03 23.42 4.64
C PRO A 425 -4.87 22.14 4.93
N SER A 426 -4.75 21.58 6.12
CA SER A 426 -5.40 20.34 6.57
C SER A 426 -6.30 20.51 7.80
N GLY A 427 -6.51 21.75 8.28
CA GLY A 427 -7.30 22.02 9.49
C GLY A 427 -6.74 21.44 10.79
N SER A 428 -5.48 21.01 10.81
CA SER A 428 -4.88 20.24 11.91
C SER A 428 -4.45 21.08 13.12
N LYS A 429 -4.33 22.39 12.98
CA LYS A 429 -4.05 23.31 14.09
C LYS A 429 -5.22 24.28 14.25
N MET A 430 -5.75 24.38 15.45
CA MET A 430 -6.83 25.30 15.80
C MET A 430 -6.24 26.43 16.64
N GLN A 431 -6.53 27.67 16.27
CA GLN A 431 -6.15 28.86 17.04
C GLN A 431 -7.38 29.46 17.70
N LEU A 432 -7.29 29.77 18.99
CA LEU A 432 -8.34 30.47 19.70
C LEU A 432 -8.35 31.95 19.27
N LEU A 433 -9.53 32.47 18.94
CA LEU A 433 -9.76 33.91 18.79
C LEU A 433 -10.21 34.52 20.11
N GLU A 434 -9.75 35.74 20.35
CA GLU A 434 -10.16 36.54 21.48
C GLU A 434 -11.65 36.88 21.38
N THR A 435 -12.41 36.37 22.33
CA THR A 435 -13.82 36.61 22.61
C THR A 435 -13.95 37.22 24.00
N GLU A 436 -15.06 37.90 24.28
CA GLU A 436 -15.32 38.51 25.61
C GLU A 436 -15.19 37.48 26.76
N PHE A 437 -15.58 36.22 26.49
CA PHE A 437 -15.42 35.10 27.41
C PHE A 437 -13.99 34.57 27.50
N SER A 438 -13.20 34.58 26.42
CA SER A 438 -11.78 34.23 26.54
C SER A 438 -10.97 35.23 27.39
N CYS A 439 -11.43 36.49 27.46
CA CYS A 439 -10.80 37.51 28.30
C CYS A 439 -11.06 37.32 29.79
N SER A 440 -12.10 36.56 30.19
CA SER A 440 -12.39 36.28 31.60
C SER A 440 -11.59 35.09 32.16
N VAL A 441 -11.00 34.25 31.31
CA VAL A 441 -10.20 33.08 31.72
C VAL A 441 -8.74 33.10 31.21
N PRO A 442 -7.97 34.18 31.42
CA PRO A 442 -6.61 34.30 30.89
C PRO A 442 -5.64 33.29 31.53
N GLU A 443 -5.82 32.96 32.81
CA GLU A 443 -4.95 32.04 33.55
C GLU A 443 -5.03 30.61 32.99
N LEU A 444 -6.23 30.15 32.64
CA LEU A 444 -6.44 28.83 32.04
C LEU A 444 -5.88 28.75 30.61
N ILE A 445 -5.96 29.85 29.85
CA ILE A 445 -5.40 29.95 28.50
C ILE A 445 -3.86 29.94 28.55
N GLU A 446 -3.24 30.71 29.46
CA GLU A 446 -1.77 30.74 29.57
C GLU A 446 -1.21 29.37 29.98
N LEU A 447 -1.83 28.71 30.96
CA LEU A 447 -1.35 27.41 31.44
C LEU A 447 -1.57 26.28 30.43
N HIS A 448 -2.76 26.15 29.85
CA HIS A 448 -3.11 24.97 29.05
C HIS A 448 -2.89 25.17 27.54
N LEU A 449 -3.06 26.40 27.04
CA LEU A 449 -2.90 26.69 25.61
C LEU A 449 -1.49 27.17 25.27
N LEU A 450 -0.86 28.00 26.11
CA LEU A 450 0.50 28.51 25.84
C LEU A 450 1.61 27.60 26.39
N ARG A 451 1.49 27.08 27.62
CA ARG A 451 2.56 26.23 28.21
C ARG A 451 2.43 24.75 27.84
N GLN A 452 1.21 24.23 27.75
CA GLN A 452 0.95 22.80 27.47
C GLN A 452 0.57 22.51 26.02
N ASP A 453 0.30 23.53 25.19
CA ASP A 453 -0.10 23.43 23.77
C ASP A 453 -1.22 22.40 23.52
N SER A 454 -2.20 22.31 24.44
CA SER A 454 -3.24 21.28 24.41
C SER A 454 -4.64 21.87 24.60
N ILE A 455 -5.38 21.97 23.49
CA ILE A 455 -6.78 22.40 23.47
C ILE A 455 -7.69 21.45 24.26
N PRO A 456 -7.55 20.10 24.18
CA PRO A 456 -8.36 19.20 25.00
C PRO A 456 -8.15 19.39 26.50
N ALA A 457 -6.91 19.65 26.94
CA ALA A 457 -6.61 19.91 28.34
C ALA A 457 -7.27 21.22 28.81
N PHE A 458 -7.18 22.27 27.99
CA PHE A 458 -7.83 23.56 28.23
C PHE A 458 -9.36 23.42 28.37
N LEU A 459 -10.03 22.78 27.39
CA LEU A 459 -11.48 22.62 27.42
C LEU A 459 -11.96 21.77 28.60
N SER A 460 -11.19 20.76 29.01
CA SER A 460 -11.51 19.92 30.16
C SER A 460 -11.41 20.70 31.48
N ALA A 461 -10.33 21.46 31.67
CA ALA A 461 -10.15 22.31 32.85
C ALA A 461 -11.25 23.39 32.92
N LEU A 462 -11.57 24.01 31.79
CA LEU A 462 -12.64 25.00 31.69
C LEU A 462 -14.02 24.40 32.02
N THR A 463 -14.32 23.17 31.59
CA THR A 463 -15.58 22.51 31.94
C THR A 463 -15.68 22.26 33.45
N LEU A 464 -14.58 21.87 34.10
CA LEU A 464 -14.55 21.66 35.55
C LEU A 464 -14.74 22.98 36.31
N GLU A 465 -14.13 24.06 35.84
CA GLU A 465 -14.27 25.39 36.43
C GLU A 465 -15.70 25.92 36.31
N LEU A 466 -16.28 25.87 35.11
CA LEU A 466 -17.67 26.29 34.87
C LEU A 466 -18.67 25.43 35.65
N PHE A 467 -18.42 24.12 35.77
CA PHE A 467 -19.23 23.25 36.59
C PHE A 467 -19.13 23.58 38.09
N SER A 468 -17.92 23.90 38.57
CA SER A 468 -17.67 24.35 39.95
C SER A 468 -18.44 25.65 40.25
N HIS A 469 -18.35 26.64 39.36
CA HIS A 469 -19.10 27.90 39.51
C HIS A 469 -20.63 27.69 39.52
N GLN A 470 -21.14 26.77 38.71
CA GLN A 470 -22.56 26.46 38.69
C GLN A 470 -23.06 25.67 39.91
N THR A 471 -22.17 24.94 40.59
CA THR A 471 -22.48 24.18 41.82
C THR A 471 -22.14 24.93 43.10
N ALA A 472 -21.44 26.06 43.02
CA ALA A 472 -21.08 26.93 44.15
C ALA A 472 -22.22 27.88 44.60
N ALA A 473 -23.44 27.70 44.07
CA ALA A 473 -24.64 28.42 44.47
C ALA A 473 -25.41 27.73 45.60
#